data_AF-A0A059ZWK4-F1
#
_entry.id   AF-A0A059ZWK4-F1
#
_cell.length_a   1.000
_cell.length_b   1.000
_cell.length_c   1.000
_cell.angle_alpha   90.00
_cell.angle_beta   90.00
_cell.angle_gamma   90.00
#
_symmetry.space_group_name_H-M   'P 1'
#
loop_
_entity.id
_entity.type
_entity.pdbx_description
1 polymer ?
#
loop_
_entity_poly.entity_id
_entity_poly.type
_entity_poly.pdbx_seq_one_letter_code
_entity_poly.pdbx_strand_id
1 'polypeptide(L)' 'MGFLFFETLERSALSPELRTGILTGGLGAYTTFSTFSLETLVLFENGEAIKAFAYMFSSLFLCVAAAFMGAWVARSI' A
#
# COMPACT_ATOMS: atom_id res chain seq x y z
N MET A 1 -5.65 -2.17 -1.24
CA MET A 1 -5.56 -2.88 0.06
C MET A 1 -6.73 -2.55 0.98
N GLY A 2 -6.88 -1.31 1.47
CA GLY A 2 -7.92 -0.95 2.46
C GLY A 2 -9.34 -1.41 2.12
N PHE A 3 -9.83 -1.11 0.92
CA PHE A 3 -11.17 -1.54 0.46
C PHE A 3 -11.35 -3.07 0.54
N LEU A 4 -10.47 -3.82 -0.14
CA LEU A 4 -10.55 -5.29 -0.17
C LEU A 4 -10.34 -5.92 1.21
N PHE A 5 -9.51 -5.33 2.07
CA PHE A 5 -9.33 -5.82 3.43
C PHE A 5 -10.66 -5.79 4.20
N PHE A 6 -11.34 -4.64 4.22
CA PHE A 6 -12.60 -4.46 4.97
C PHE A 6 -13.78 -5.18 4.31
N GLU A 7 -13.95 -5.11 2.98
CA GLU A 7 -14.99 -5.86 2.26
C GLU A 7 -14.89 -7.36 2.49
N THR A 8 -13.67 -7.91 2.42
CA THR A 8 -13.51 -9.34 2.59
C THR A 8 -13.69 -9.76 4.03
N LEU A 9 -13.29 -8.95 5.02
CA LEU A 9 -13.44 -9.23 6.45
C LEU A 9 -14.87 -9.10 6.96
N GLU A 10 -15.59 -8.06 6.55
CA GLU A 10 -16.87 -7.69 7.14
C GLU A 10 -18.06 -8.28 6.38
N ARG A 11 -17.92 -8.56 5.07
CA ARG A 11 -19.07 -8.86 4.19
C ARG A 11 -18.97 -10.14 3.38
N SER A 12 -17.78 -10.53 2.94
CA SER A 12 -17.64 -11.64 1.99
C SER A 12 -17.36 -13.00 2.65
N ALA A 13 -18.13 -14.02 2.27
CA ALA A 13 -17.87 -15.43 2.60
C ALA A 13 -16.73 -16.06 1.76
N LEU A 14 -15.67 -15.29 1.49
CA LEU A 14 -14.49 -15.82 0.77
C LEU A 14 -13.75 -16.82 1.64
N SER A 15 -13.26 -17.89 1.03
CA SER A 15 -12.40 -18.82 1.73
C SER A 15 -11.12 -18.12 2.22
N PRO A 16 -10.58 -18.50 3.39
CA PRO A 16 -9.36 -17.89 3.94
C PRO A 16 -8.17 -17.93 2.97
N GLU A 17 -8.06 -18.98 2.17
CA GLU A 17 -6.99 -19.19 1.19
C GLU A 17 -7.09 -18.16 0.06
N LEU A 18 -8.29 -17.93 -0.47
CA LEU A 18 -8.50 -16.96 -1.54
C LEU A 18 -8.28 -15.52 -1.05
N ARG A 19 -8.70 -15.22 0.20
CA ARG A 19 -8.39 -13.93 0.82
C ARG A 19 -6.87 -13.72 0.91
N THR A 20 -6.14 -14.72 1.37
CA THR A 20 -4.67 -14.66 1.48
C THR A 20 -4.01 -14.51 0.11
N GLY A 21 -4.49 -15.25 -0.89
CA GLY A 21 -4.01 -15.16 -2.26
C GLY A 21 -4.21 -13.77 -2.87
N ILE A 22 -5.33 -13.10 -2.59
CA ILE A 22 -5.59 -11.74 -3.09
C ILE A 22 -4.80 -10.69 -2.30
N LEU A 23 -4.90 -10.70 -0.97
CA LEU A 23 -4.34 -9.65 -0.12
C LEU A 23 -2.82 -9.77 0.03
N THR A 24 -2.33 -10.96 0.37
CA THR A 24 -0.91 -11.18 0.59
C THR A 24 -0.20 -11.51 -0.71
N GLY A 25 -0.81 -12.34 -1.56
CA GLY A 25 -0.24 -12.71 -2.85
C GLY A 25 -0.32 -11.57 -3.87
N GLY A 26 -1.50 -11.32 -4.43
CA GLY A 26 -1.69 -10.37 -5.53
C GLY A 26 -1.31 -8.94 -5.17
N LEU A 27 -1.90 -8.39 -4.10
CA LEU A 27 -1.61 -7.02 -3.68
C LEU A 27 -0.19 -6.88 -3.11
N GLY A 28 0.30 -7.90 -2.38
CA GLY A 28 1.68 -7.91 -1.90
C GLY A 28 2.70 -7.96 -3.03
N ALA A 29 2.45 -8.73 -4.10
CA ALA A 29 3.34 -8.76 -5.28
C ALA A 29 3.30 -7.47 -6.10
N TYR A 30 2.18 -6.74 -6.07
CA TYR A 30 2.05 -5.44 -6.74
C TYR A 30 2.80 -4.30 -6.01
N THR A 31 2.86 -4.33 -4.67
CA THR A 31 3.53 -3.29 -3.88
C THR A 31 4.95 -3.69 -3.48
N THR A 32 5.95 -2.83 -3.69
CA THR A 32 7.37 -3.14 -3.41
C THR A 32 8.02 -2.09 -2.51
N PHE A 33 8.35 -2.48 -1.27
CA PHE A 33 9.11 -1.62 -0.34
C PHE A 33 10.62 -1.63 -0.63
N SER A 34 11.14 -2.70 -1.24
CA SER A 34 12.55 -2.80 -1.60
C SER A 34 12.93 -1.82 -2.71
N THR A 35 12.08 -1.67 -3.73
CA THR A 35 12.28 -0.67 -4.80
C THR A 35 12.25 0.75 -4.24
N PHE A 36 11.25 1.07 -3.41
CA PHE A 36 11.16 2.34 -2.70
C PHE A 36 12.44 2.68 -1.91
N SER A 37 13.00 1.70 -1.21
CA SER A 37 14.21 1.87 -0.41
C SER A 37 15.45 2.13 -1.28
N LEU A 38 15.59 1.40 -2.39
CA LEU A 38 16.71 1.58 -3.33
C LEU A 38 16.65 2.94 -4.03
N GLU A 39 15.47 3.36 -4.49
CA GLU A 39 15.29 4.69 -5.11
C GLU A 39 15.59 5.82 -4.13
N THR A 40 15.15 5.67 -2.88
CA THR A 40 15.47 6.62 -1.82
C THR A 40 16.97 6.69 -1.56
N LEU A 41 17.66 5.54 -1.51
CA LEU A 41 19.11 5.49 -1.35
C LEU A 41 19.83 6.18 -2.51
N VAL A 42 19.43 5.90 -3.76
CA VAL A 42 20.01 6.52 -4.95
C VAL A 42 19.85 8.04 -4.93
N LEU A 43 18.69 8.56 -4.48
CA LEU A 43 18.50 10.00 -4.32
C LEU A 43 19.45 10.61 -3.29
N PHE A 44 19.70 9.92 -2.17
CA PHE A 44 20.69 10.35 -1.19
C PHE A 44 22.13 10.29 -1.73
N GLU A 45 22.51 9.22 -2.44
CA GLU A 45 23.84 9.08 -3.05
C GLU A 45 24.10 10.16 -4.12
N ASN A 46 23.06 10.60 -4.82
CA ASN A 46 23.13 11.70 -5.78
C ASN A 46 23.15 13.10 -5.12
N GLY A 47 23.13 13.18 -3.79
CA GLY A 47 23.07 14.45 -3.05
C GLY A 47 21.70 15.15 -3.08
N GLU A 48 20.66 14.49 -3.59
CA GLU A 48 19.31 15.04 -3.78
C GLU A 48 18.42 14.84 -2.54
N ALA A 49 18.94 15.21 -1.35
CA ALA A 49 18.29 14.92 -0.07
C ALA A 49 16.84 15.46 0.04
N ILE A 50 16.57 16.66 -0.51
CA ILE A 50 15.21 17.23 -0.51
C ILE A 50 14.24 16.35 -1.32
N LYS A 51 14.68 15.82 -2.48
CA LYS A 51 13.87 14.92 -3.29
C LYS A 51 13.66 13.58 -2.58
N ALA A 52 14.70 13.04 -1.94
CA ALA A 52 14.60 11.81 -1.14
C ALA A 52 13.53 11.94 -0.05
N PHE A 53 13.59 13.00 0.75
CA PHE A 53 12.58 13.24 1.79
C PHE A 53 11.19 13.47 1.20
N ALA A 54 11.07 14.29 0.16
CA ALA A 54 9.79 14.52 -0.50
C ALA A 54 9.19 13.19 -1.02
N TYR A 55 10.00 12.34 -1.65
CA TYR A 55 9.59 11.02 -2.12
C TYR A 55 9.15 10.10 -0.97
N MET A 56 9.94 10.02 0.11
CA MET A 56 9.60 9.23 1.30
C MET A 56 8.27 9.66 1.92
N PHE A 57 8.12 10.94 2.24
CA PHE A 57 6.94 11.44 2.96
C PHE A 57 5.69 11.44 2.08
N SER A 58 5.81 11.84 0.82
CA SER A 58 4.66 11.82 -0.10
C SER A 58 4.18 10.39 -0.35
N SER A 59 5.09 9.44 -0.59
CA SER A 59 4.73 8.03 -0.79
C SER A 59 4.05 7.45 0.44
N LEU A 60 4.62 7.64 1.62
CA LEU A 60 4.01 7.15 2.87
C LEU A 60 2.62 7.74 3.11
N PHE A 61 2.49 9.07 2.97
CA PHE A 61 1.24 9.76 3.20
C PHE A 61 0.16 9.33 2.21
N LEU A 62 0.49 9.27 0.91
CA LEU A 62 -0.44 8.86 -0.14
C LEU A 62 -0.88 7.40 0.04
N CYS A 63 0.05 6.50 0.37
CA CYS A 63 -0.29 5.09 0.62
C CYS A 63 -1.26 4.93 1.79
N VAL A 64 -1.00 5.61 2.91
CA VAL A 64 -1.86 5.57 4.10
C VAL A 64 -3.23 6.21 3.81
N ALA A 65 -3.25 7.39 3.17
CA ALA A 65 -4.48 8.07 2.77
C ALA A 65 -5.34 7.20 1.84
N ALA A 66 -4.74 6.59 0.82
CA ALA A 66 -5.43 5.68 -0.09
C ALA A 66 -5.98 4.43 0.63
N ALA A 67 -5.27 3.90 1.62
CA ALA A 67 -5.76 2.81 2.46
C ALA A 67 -6.98 3.21 3.28
N PHE A 68 -6.95 4.39 3.93
CA PHE A 68 -8.09 4.94 4.66
C PHE A 68 -9.28 5.23 3.74
N MET A 69 -9.05 5.82 2.57
CA MET A 69 -10.12 6.06 1.58
C MET A 69 -10.76 4.75 1.15
N GLY A 70 -9.96 3.72 0.84
CA GLY A 70 -10.49 2.41 0.49
C GLY A 70 -11.34 1.80 1.61
N ALA A 71 -10.88 1.91 2.87
CA ALA A 71 -11.63 1.46 4.03
C ALA A 71 -12.95 2.20 4.23
N TRP A 72 -12.93 3.53 4.04
CA TRP A 72 -14.13 4.36 4.12
C TRP A 72 -15.15 3.98 3.04
N VAL A 73 -14.70 3.79 1.79
CA VAL A 73 -15.56 3.35 0.69
C VAL A 73 -16.21 2.00 0.99
N ALA A 74 -15.43 1.02 1.46
CA ALA A 74 -15.95 -0.33 1.79
C ALA A 74 -17.04 -0.31 2.86
N ARG A 75 -16.96 0.63 3.81
CA ARG A 75 -17.96 0.77 4.88
C ARG A 75 -19.19 1.57 4.46
N SER A 76 -19.08 2.36 3.39
CA SER A 76 -20.14 3.25 2.91
C SER A 76 -21.10 2.59 1.90
N ILE A 77 -20.66 1.48 1.30
CA ILE A 77 -21.46 0.58 0.46
C ILE A 77 -21.97 -0.55 1.37
#